data_AF-B7RWN8-F1
#
_entry.id   AF-B7RWN8-F1
#
_cell.length_a   1.000
_cell.length_b   1.000
_cell.length_c   1.000
_cell.angle_alpha   90.00
_cell.angle_beta   90.00
_cell.angle_gamma   90.00
#
_symmetry.space_group_name_H-M   'P 1'
#
loop_
_entity.id
_entity.type
_entity.pdbx_description
1 polymer ?
#
loop_
_entity_poly.entity_id
_entity_poly.type
_entity_poly.pdbx_seq_one_letter_code
_entity_poly.pdbx_strand_id
1 'polypeptide(L)'
;MFKNKHVVIAIIVAPILSILAWVGVGQFTGEQPQLAQPGQSYPLLEKSNCRYNSGACDLANEDFKFRLTLQDDTVGPEILLTSTHPLEGVVLAVGVAGTSPIPVAMRASDGNGLEWRIALKAKPGPAERIRIAASADGSSYFADASTTFLQPRG
;
A
#
# COMPACT_ATOMS: atom_id res chain seq x y z
N MET A 1 -52.86 1.06 -12.62
CA MET A 1 -51.69 0.65 -11.81
C MET A 1 -50.60 1.66 -12.16
N PHE A 2 -50.40 2.81 -11.51
CA PHE A 2 -50.27 3.20 -10.10
C PHE A 2 -51.12 4.48 -9.84
N LYS A 3 -51.98 4.49 -8.81
CA LYS A 3 -52.88 5.64 -8.49
C LYS A 3 -52.56 6.33 -7.16
N ASN A 4 -51.69 5.74 -6.33
CA ASN A 4 -51.43 6.24 -4.98
C ASN A 4 -50.30 7.27 -5.01
N LYS A 5 -50.63 8.53 -4.69
CA LYS A 5 -49.70 9.67 -4.70
C LYS A 5 -48.48 9.42 -3.82
N HIS A 6 -48.62 8.71 -2.71
CA HIS A 6 -47.50 8.37 -1.82
C HIS A 6 -46.51 7.41 -2.49
N VAL A 7 -47.00 6.44 -3.27
CA VAL A 7 -46.15 5.46 -3.97
C VAL A 7 -45.39 6.12 -5.11
N VAL A 8 -46.03 7.01 -5.87
CA VAL A 8 -45.38 7.76 -6.94
C VAL A 8 -44.28 8.67 -6.38
N ILE A 9 -44.55 9.36 -5.27
CA ILE A 9 -43.55 10.21 -4.60
C ILE A 9 -42.39 9.35 -4.07
N ALA A 10 -42.67 8.21 -3.44
CA ALA A 10 -41.62 7.34 -2.89
C ALA A 10 -40.66 6.81 -3.97
N ILE A 11 -41.17 6.44 -5.15
CA ILE A 11 -40.35 5.94 -6.27
C ILE A 11 -39.40 7.01 -6.82
N ILE A 12 -39.75 8.29 -6.69
CA ILE A 12 -38.91 9.40 -7.15
C ILE A 12 -37.94 9.86 -6.05
N VAL A 13 -38.44 10.05 -4.84
CA VAL A 13 -37.66 10.64 -3.74
C VAL A 13 -36.63 9.66 -3.18
N ALA A 14 -36.95 8.38 -3.08
CA ALA A 14 -36.05 7.38 -2.53
C ALA A 14 -34.71 7.23 -3.30
N PRO A 15 -34.68 7.10 -4.65
CA PRO A 15 -33.40 7.03 -5.37
C PRO A 15 -32.60 8.34 -5.34
N ILE A 16 -33.27 9.50 -5.24
CA ILE A 16 -32.58 10.78 -5.09
C ILE A 16 -31.89 10.84 -3.72
N LEU A 17 -32.62 10.47 -2.65
CA LEU A 17 -32.07 10.43 -1.31
C LEU A 17 -30.94 9.40 -1.16
N SER A 18 -31.00 8.26 -1.85
CA SER A 18 -29.92 7.26 -1.77
C SER A 18 -28.62 7.75 -2.40
N ILE A 19 -28.69 8.46 -3.53
CA ILE A 19 -27.52 9.08 -4.16
C ILE A 19 -26.95 10.17 -3.27
N LEU A 20 -27.81 11.04 -2.72
CA LEU A 20 -27.38 12.10 -1.79
C LEU A 20 -26.74 11.54 -0.52
N ALA A 21 -27.29 10.46 0.04
CA ALA A 21 -26.71 9.79 1.19
C ALA A 21 -25.34 9.18 0.87
N TRP A 22 -25.20 8.53 -0.29
CA TRP A 22 -23.92 7.96 -0.73
C TRP A 22 -22.82 9.03 -0.90
N VAL A 23 -23.15 10.16 -1.54
CA VAL A 23 -22.23 11.30 -1.67
C VAL A 23 -21.94 11.94 -0.31
N GLY A 24 -22.96 12.13 0.52
CA GLY A 24 -22.83 12.73 1.85
C GLY A 24 -21.93 11.92 2.76
N VAL A 25 -22.12 10.61 2.84
CA VAL A 25 -21.25 9.71 3.62
C VAL A 25 -19.79 9.83 3.14
N GLY A 26 -19.55 9.84 1.82
CA GLY A 26 -18.20 10.03 1.27
C GLY A 26 -17.52 11.33 1.69
N GLN A 27 -18.28 12.42 1.88
CA GLN A 27 -17.75 13.71 2.33
C GLN A 27 -17.62 13.83 3.85
N PHE A 28 -18.51 13.21 4.63
CA PHE A 28 -18.56 13.34 6.09
C PHE A 28 -17.74 12.30 6.86
N THR A 29 -17.56 11.10 6.32
CA THR A 29 -16.84 10.01 7.01
C THR A 29 -15.59 9.55 6.28
N GLY A 30 -15.28 10.14 5.12
CA GLY A 30 -14.01 9.91 4.47
C GLY A 30 -12.94 10.73 5.16
N GLU A 31 -11.96 10.08 5.81
CA GLU A 31 -10.73 10.74 6.23
C GLU A 31 -10.17 11.49 5.02
N GLN A 32 -10.25 12.83 5.04
CA GLN A 32 -9.70 13.66 3.98
C GLN A 32 -8.19 13.40 3.93
N PRO A 33 -7.63 13.05 2.77
CA PRO A 33 -6.19 12.88 2.66
C PRO A 33 -5.50 14.21 2.98
N GLN A 34 -4.91 14.28 4.16
CA GLN A 34 -4.11 15.43 4.58
C GLN A 34 -2.72 15.28 3.97
N LEU A 35 -2.13 16.39 3.50
CA LEU A 35 -0.70 16.40 3.18
C LEU A 35 0.08 15.90 4.38
N ALA A 36 1.14 15.13 4.11
CA ALA A 36 2.01 14.63 5.16
C ALA A 36 2.60 15.81 5.93
N GLN A 37 2.37 15.81 7.23
CA GLN A 37 2.92 16.80 8.16
C GLN A 37 4.23 16.23 8.72
N PRO A 38 5.33 17.00 8.67
CA PRO A 38 6.59 16.57 9.25
C PRO A 38 6.44 16.08 10.70
N GLY A 39 7.08 14.96 11.02
CA GLY A 39 7.03 14.31 12.34
C GLY A 39 5.85 13.35 12.54
N GLN A 40 4.93 13.21 11.58
CA GLN A 40 3.84 12.24 11.63
C GLN A 40 4.19 10.93 10.90
N SER A 41 3.40 9.89 11.17
CA SER A 41 3.54 8.56 10.56
C SER A 41 2.30 8.19 9.75
N TYR A 42 2.50 7.76 8.52
CA TYR A 42 1.42 7.49 7.56
C TYR A 42 1.45 6.04 7.06
N PRO A 43 0.33 5.31 7.14
CA PRO A 43 0.26 3.96 6.61
C PRO A 43 0.18 3.97 5.08
N LEU A 44 0.85 3.03 4.43
CA LEU A 44 0.68 2.71 3.02
C LEU A 44 -0.14 1.43 2.89
N LEU A 45 -1.18 1.48 2.05
CA LEU A 45 -2.10 0.37 1.87
C LEU A 45 -1.64 -0.54 0.73
N GLU A 46 -1.63 -1.85 0.98
CA GLU A 46 -1.44 -2.87 -0.06
C GLU A 46 -2.53 -2.79 -1.14
N LYS A 47 -2.11 -2.79 -2.40
CA LYS A 47 -3.00 -2.90 -3.55
C LYS A 47 -3.23 -4.37 -3.91
N SER A 48 -4.23 -4.60 -4.75
CA SER A 48 -4.71 -5.95 -5.10
C SER A 48 -3.63 -6.85 -5.70
N ASN A 49 -2.66 -6.29 -6.43
CA ASN A 49 -1.54 -7.02 -7.01
C ASN A 49 -0.61 -7.67 -5.97
N CYS A 50 -0.61 -7.21 -4.71
CA CYS A 50 0.16 -7.84 -3.64
C CYS A 50 -0.39 -9.22 -3.23
N ARG A 51 -1.70 -9.47 -3.46
CA ARG A 51 -2.41 -10.67 -3.02
C ARG A 51 -2.29 -11.85 -3.98
N TYR A 52 -1.77 -11.63 -5.17
CA TYR A 52 -1.63 -12.63 -6.22
C TYR A 52 -0.19 -12.70 -6.68
N ASN A 53 0.20 -13.82 -7.29
CA ASN A 53 1.48 -13.93 -7.97
C ASN A 53 1.52 -13.04 -9.23
N SER A 54 1.85 -11.78 -9.01
CA SER A 54 1.93 -10.71 -10.01
C SER A 54 3.37 -10.32 -10.33
N GLY A 55 4.34 -10.73 -9.52
CA GLY A 55 5.74 -10.29 -9.58
C GLY A 55 5.99 -8.90 -9.01
N ALA A 56 4.94 -8.16 -8.62
CA ALA A 56 5.08 -6.83 -8.05
C ALA A 56 3.98 -6.51 -7.02
N CYS A 57 4.32 -5.81 -5.94
CA CYS A 57 3.36 -5.32 -4.96
C CYS A 57 3.40 -3.79 -4.91
N ASP A 58 2.25 -3.16 -5.15
CA ASP A 58 2.09 -1.72 -5.03
C ASP A 58 1.52 -1.37 -3.65
N LEU A 59 2.17 -0.42 -2.97
CA LEU A 59 1.76 0.15 -1.69
C LEU A 59 1.47 1.63 -1.94
N ALA A 60 0.34 2.14 -1.46
CA ALA A 60 0.00 3.54 -1.71
C ALA A 60 -0.71 4.21 -0.54
N ASN A 61 -0.42 5.49 -0.41
CA ASN A 61 -1.20 6.47 0.32
C ASN A 61 -1.36 7.67 -0.63
N GLU A 62 -2.54 7.79 -1.25
CA GLU A 62 -2.82 8.76 -2.31
C GLU A 62 -1.75 8.78 -3.43
N ASP A 63 -0.99 9.89 -3.53
CA ASP A 63 0.05 10.12 -4.53
C ASP A 63 1.42 9.56 -4.13
N PHE A 64 1.60 9.21 -2.86
CA PHE A 64 2.81 8.59 -2.34
C PHE A 64 2.74 7.07 -2.48
N LYS A 65 3.56 6.51 -3.37
CA LYS A 65 3.45 5.11 -3.81
C LYS A 65 4.81 4.44 -3.80
N PHE A 66 4.83 3.21 -3.30
CA PHE A 66 5.95 2.29 -3.45
C PHE A 66 5.55 1.14 -4.36
N ARG A 67 6.51 0.69 -5.16
CA ARG A 67 6.42 -0.55 -5.92
C ARG A 67 7.56 -1.46 -5.48
N LEU A 68 7.20 -2.64 -4.99
CA LEU A 68 8.13 -3.70 -4.65
C LEU A 68 8.20 -4.71 -5.79
N THR A 69 9.40 -5.04 -6.23
CA THR A 69 9.64 -6.12 -7.19
C THR A 69 10.76 -7.02 -6.68
N LEU A 70 10.68 -8.30 -7.02
CA LEU A 70 11.75 -9.26 -6.76
C LEU A 70 12.61 -9.38 -8.00
N GLN A 71 13.90 -9.16 -7.84
CA GLN A 71 14.91 -9.43 -8.84
C GLN A 71 15.67 -10.66 -8.39
N ASP A 72 15.58 -11.73 -9.18
CA ASP A 72 16.42 -12.91 -8.98
C ASP A 72 17.70 -12.72 -9.79
N ASP A 73 18.78 -12.30 -9.14
CA ASP A 73 20.12 -12.21 -9.73
C ASP A 73 20.94 -13.46 -9.37
N THR A 74 22.05 -13.66 -10.07
CA THR A 74 23.08 -14.68 -9.85
C THR A 74 23.59 -14.78 -8.41
N VAL A 75 23.51 -13.68 -7.64
CA VAL A 75 23.96 -13.60 -6.25
C VAL A 75 22.87 -14.00 -5.25
N GLY A 76 21.61 -14.04 -5.68
CA GLY A 76 20.45 -14.38 -4.84
C GLY A 76 19.25 -13.43 -5.06
N PRO A 77 18.15 -13.65 -4.32
CA PRO A 77 16.96 -12.81 -4.42
C PRO A 77 17.21 -11.41 -3.83
N GLU A 78 16.88 -10.39 -4.59
CA GLU A 78 16.96 -8.98 -4.19
C GLU A 78 15.59 -8.32 -4.31
N ILE A 79 15.21 -7.49 -3.33
CA ILE A 79 14.02 -6.64 -3.44
C ILE A 79 14.45 -5.26 -3.95
N LEU A 80 13.83 -4.85 -5.05
CA LEU A 80 13.84 -3.47 -5.51
C LEU A 80 12.56 -2.77 -5.05
N LEU A 81 12.72 -1.66 -4.34
CA LEU A 81 11.67 -0.70 -4.04
C LEU A 81 11.85 0.53 -4.93
N THR A 82 10.80 0.89 -5.66
CA THR A 82 10.71 2.17 -6.40
C THR A 82 9.67 3.07 -5.73
N SER A 83 10.00 4.33 -5.52
CA SER A 83 9.15 5.34 -4.90
C SER A 83 8.74 6.43 -5.89
N THR A 84 7.54 6.99 -5.72
CA THR A 84 7.14 8.20 -6.46
C THR A 84 7.77 9.48 -5.92
N HIS A 85 8.33 9.45 -4.71
CA HIS A 85 8.96 10.60 -4.05
C HIS A 85 10.35 10.23 -3.51
N PRO A 86 11.32 11.17 -3.52
CA PRO A 86 12.63 10.94 -2.94
C PRO A 86 12.53 10.53 -1.47
N LEU A 87 13.18 9.42 -1.12
CA LEU A 87 13.28 8.94 0.25
C LEU A 87 14.64 9.28 0.83
N GLU A 88 14.68 9.51 2.13
CA GLU A 88 15.92 9.75 2.88
C GLU A 88 16.51 8.43 3.40
N GLY A 89 15.64 7.45 3.67
CA GLY A 89 16.01 6.14 4.18
C GLY A 89 14.86 5.16 4.13
N VAL A 90 15.20 3.87 3.98
CA VAL A 90 14.23 2.77 4.01
C VAL A 90 14.78 1.62 4.83
N VAL A 91 13.96 1.06 5.71
CA VAL A 91 14.22 -0.20 6.40
C VAL A 91 13.16 -1.22 6.03
N LEU A 92 13.58 -2.48 5.91
CA LEU A 92 12.73 -3.60 5.55
C LEU A 92 12.95 -4.75 6.54
N ALA A 93 11.87 -5.38 6.98
CA ALA A 93 11.88 -6.60 7.76
C ALA A 93 10.98 -7.64 7.10
N VAL A 94 11.38 -8.91 7.15
CA VAL A 94 10.56 -10.04 6.71
C VAL A 94 10.32 -10.96 7.90
N GLY A 95 9.08 -11.37 8.09
CA GLY A 95 8.74 -12.36 9.12
C GLY A 95 7.26 -12.67 9.14
N VAL A 96 6.87 -13.68 9.91
CA VAL A 96 5.47 -14.08 10.06
C VAL A 96 4.68 -13.03 10.86
N ALA A 97 3.37 -12.95 10.59
CA ALA A 97 2.48 -12.07 11.35
C ALA A 97 2.60 -12.32 12.87
N GLY A 98 2.61 -11.27 13.68
CA GLY A 98 2.74 -11.36 15.14
C GLY A 98 4.17 -11.52 15.68
N THR A 99 5.17 -11.74 14.83
CA THR A 99 6.58 -11.68 15.25
C THR A 99 7.15 -10.27 15.13
N SER A 100 8.27 -9.98 15.80
CA SER A 100 8.99 -8.71 15.69
C SER A 100 10.38 -8.93 15.05
N PRO A 101 10.45 -9.12 13.72
CA PRO A 101 11.73 -9.28 13.03
C PRO A 101 12.55 -7.98 13.07
N ILE A 102 13.87 -8.12 13.12
CA ILE A 102 14.80 -6.97 13.14
C ILE A 102 14.80 -6.32 11.75
N PRO A 103 14.48 -5.02 11.62
CA PRO A 103 14.56 -4.30 10.35
C PRO A 103 16.00 -4.12 9.89
N VAL A 104 16.20 -4.22 8.58
CA VAL A 104 17.50 -4.02 7.93
C VAL A 104 17.40 -2.83 6.98
N ALA A 105 18.39 -1.96 6.99
CA ALA A 105 18.45 -0.82 6.09
C ALA A 105 18.64 -1.26 4.63
N MET A 106 17.85 -0.69 3.74
CA MET A 106 18.02 -0.82 2.30
C MET A 106 19.10 0.16 1.81
N ARG A 107 19.70 -0.12 0.65
CA ARG A 107 20.66 0.78 -0.01
C ARG A 107 20.00 1.52 -1.17
N ALA A 108 20.16 2.83 -1.23
CA ALA A 108 19.80 3.61 -2.41
C ALA A 108 20.66 3.19 -3.62
N SER A 109 20.04 3.09 -4.80
CA SER A 109 20.70 2.62 -6.03
C SER A 109 20.73 3.61 -7.18
N ASP A 110 19.96 4.70 -7.11
CA ASP A 110 19.80 5.68 -8.19
C ASP A 110 20.42 7.06 -7.88
N GLY A 111 20.88 7.28 -6.65
CA GLY A 111 21.41 8.57 -6.16
C GLY A 111 20.36 9.66 -5.92
N ASN A 112 19.10 9.43 -6.33
CA ASN A 112 17.98 10.37 -6.14
C ASN A 112 17.02 9.93 -5.03
N GLY A 113 17.23 8.75 -4.45
CA GLY A 113 16.39 8.22 -3.37
C GLY A 113 15.04 7.71 -3.88
N LEU A 114 14.87 7.48 -5.18
CA LEU A 114 13.66 6.88 -5.76
C LEU A 114 13.77 5.37 -5.89
N GLU A 115 14.99 4.82 -5.91
CA GLU A 115 15.24 3.38 -5.95
C GLU A 115 16.09 2.89 -4.78
N TRP A 116 15.61 1.82 -4.15
CA TRP A 116 16.25 1.20 -2.99
C TRP A 116 16.30 -0.31 -3.16
N ARG A 117 17.40 -0.92 -2.77
CA ARG A 117 17.65 -2.35 -2.93
C ARG A 117 18.07 -3.01 -1.63
N ILE A 118 17.65 -4.26 -1.45
CA ILE A 118 18.11 -5.11 -0.35
C ILE A 118 18.18 -6.57 -0.77
N ALA A 119 19.34 -7.17 -0.58
CA ALA A 119 19.53 -8.60 -0.77
C ALA A 119 18.82 -9.39 0.33
N LEU A 120 18.07 -10.40 -0.04
CA LEU A 120 17.43 -11.32 0.88
C LEU A 120 18.27 -12.58 1.04
N LYS A 121 18.29 -13.15 2.26
CA LYS A 121 18.95 -14.43 2.51
C LYS A 121 18.28 -15.60 1.78
N ALA A 122 16.96 -15.52 1.65
CA ALA A 122 16.13 -16.48 0.97
C ALA A 122 14.83 -15.80 0.53
N LYS A 123 14.15 -16.40 -0.43
CA LYS A 123 12.85 -15.95 -0.90
C LYS A 123 11.79 -16.13 0.21
N PRO A 124 11.03 -15.09 0.58
CA PRO A 124 10.03 -15.20 1.63
C PRO A 124 8.93 -16.21 1.31
N GLY A 125 8.53 -16.98 2.32
CA GLY A 125 7.43 -17.93 2.24
C GLY A 125 6.05 -17.24 2.23
N PRO A 126 4.98 -17.95 1.83
CA PRO A 126 3.64 -17.36 1.66
C PRO A 126 2.96 -16.95 2.98
N ALA A 127 3.43 -17.45 4.13
CA ALA A 127 2.95 -17.06 5.45
C ALA A 127 3.71 -15.86 6.06
N GLU A 128 4.80 -15.43 5.41
CA GLU A 128 5.59 -14.28 5.82
C GLU A 128 5.00 -12.99 5.25
N ARG A 129 5.34 -11.88 5.89
CA ARG A 129 4.93 -10.53 5.51
C ARG A 129 6.16 -9.66 5.42
N ILE A 130 6.13 -8.71 4.50
CA ILE A 130 7.16 -7.68 4.36
C ILE A 130 6.69 -6.44 5.11
N ARG A 131 7.49 -5.98 6.06
CA ARG A 131 7.26 -4.72 6.79
C ARG A 131 8.28 -3.71 6.35
N ILE A 132 7.80 -2.53 5.96
CA ILE A 132 8.65 -1.45 5.48
C ILE A 132 8.37 -0.21 6.32
N ALA A 133 9.42 0.51 6.65
CA ALA A 133 9.34 1.89 7.10
C ALA A 133 10.32 2.73 6.27
N ALA A 134 9.86 3.89 5.83
CA ALA A 134 10.63 4.84 5.05
C ALA A 134 10.45 6.25 5.58
N SER A 135 11.46 7.10 5.42
CA SER A 135 11.35 8.53 5.73
C SER A 135 11.41 9.37 4.45
N ALA A 136 10.55 10.38 4.38
CA ALA A 136 10.55 11.36 3.31
C ALA A 136 9.98 12.69 3.83
N ASP A 137 10.69 13.78 3.57
CA ASP A 137 10.33 15.14 3.97
C ASP A 137 10.00 15.26 5.47
N GLY A 138 10.84 14.62 6.30
CA GLY A 138 10.65 14.58 7.75
C GLY A 138 9.41 13.80 8.23
N SER A 139 8.67 13.14 7.34
CA SER A 139 7.55 12.26 7.66
C SER A 139 7.97 10.79 7.55
N SER A 140 7.30 9.91 8.30
CA SER A 140 7.53 8.46 8.23
C SER A 140 6.36 7.76 7.53
N TYR A 141 6.67 6.80 6.68
CA TYR A 141 5.69 5.99 5.95
C TYR A 141 5.93 4.52 6.26
N PHE A 142 4.89 3.79 6.63
CA PHE A 142 5.02 2.38 6.98
C PHE A 142 4.01 1.51 6.26
N ALA A 143 4.39 0.27 5.98
CA ALA A 143 3.55 -0.69 5.29
C ALA A 143 3.76 -2.10 5.83
N ASP A 144 2.71 -2.90 5.80
CA ASP A 144 2.78 -4.34 5.99
C ASP A 144 2.14 -4.99 4.74
N ALA A 145 2.95 -5.75 4.01
CA ALA A 145 2.62 -6.25 2.67
C ALA A 145 2.72 -7.78 2.62
N SER A 146 1.82 -8.40 1.83
CA SER A 146 1.88 -9.84 1.56
C SER A 146 3.14 -10.21 0.77
N THR A 147 3.66 -11.42 0.95
CA THR A 147 4.72 -12.02 0.11
C THR A 147 4.15 -12.87 -1.03
N THR A 148 2.82 -12.97 -1.18
CA THR A 148 2.19 -13.81 -2.20
C THR A 148 2.61 -13.44 -3.63
N PHE A 149 2.86 -12.15 -3.89
CA PHE A 149 3.35 -11.66 -5.19
C PHE A 149 4.72 -12.20 -5.60
N LEU A 150 5.48 -12.75 -4.64
CA LEU A 150 6.78 -13.35 -4.87
C LEU A 150 6.65 -14.81 -5.30
N GLN A 151 5.57 -15.51 -4.96
CA GLN A 151 5.48 -16.97 -5.14
C GLN A 151 5.53 -17.35 -6.63
N PRO A 152 6.06 -18.53 -7.02
CA PRO A 152 5.97 -19.02 -8.39
C PRO A 152 4.52 -19.32 -8.80
N ARG A 153 4.23 -19.39 -10.10
CA ARG A 153 2.90 -19.84 -10.58
C ARG A 153 2.85 -21.34 -10.29
N GLY A 154 1.92 -21.75 -9.43
CA GLY A 154 1.63 -23.15 -9.15
C GLY A 154 1.05 -23.87 -10.37
#